data_AF-A0A527GK66-F1
#
_entry.id   AF-A0A527GK66-F1
#
_cell.length_a   1.000
_cell.length_b   1.000
_cell.length_c   1.000
_cell.angle_alpha   90.00
_cell.angle_beta   90.00
_cell.angle_gamma   90.00
#
_symmetry.space_group_name_H-M   'P 1'
#
loop_
_entity.id
_entity.type
_entity.pdbx_description
1 polymer ?
#
loop_
_entity_poly.entity_id
_entity_poly.type
_entity_poly.pdbx_seq_one_letter_code
_entity_poly.pdbx_strand_id
1 'polypeptide(L)'
;TGLTPAAVTALIDRLEARGLVTRTRSLEDRRKVVIEATDLTRELSERYYGAIAREGEKVMAAFSDAELATVLRFIDAALELQSEQLARLKAEPASAG
;
A
#
# COMPACT_ATOMS: atom_id res chain seq x y z
N THR A 1 -0.77 -4.74 5.71
CA THR A 1 0.47 -4.89 4.93
C THR A 1 1.35 -6.07 5.34
N GLY A 2 1.07 -6.81 6.42
CA GLY A 2 1.82 -8.03 6.78
C GLY A 2 3.29 -7.83 7.20
N LEU A 3 3.83 -6.64 7.02
CA LEU A 3 5.20 -6.26 7.37
C LEU A 3 5.29 -5.85 8.84
N THR A 4 6.36 -6.28 9.52
CA THR A 4 6.67 -5.80 10.86
C THR A 4 7.11 -4.33 10.82
N PRO A 5 6.94 -3.56 11.91
CA PRO A 5 7.42 -2.18 11.96
C PRO A 5 8.91 -2.04 11.60
N ALA A 6 9.75 -2.98 12.08
CA ALA A 6 11.17 -3.02 11.75
C ALA A 6 11.41 -3.24 10.25
N ALA A 7 10.64 -4.12 9.60
CA ALA A 7 10.75 -4.36 8.16
C ALA A 7 10.32 -3.14 7.33
N VAL A 8 9.28 -2.41 7.78
CA VAL A 8 8.84 -1.16 7.15
C VAL A 8 9.92 -0.09 7.28
N THR A 9 10.50 0.10 8.47
CA THR A 9 11.61 1.05 8.68
C THR A 9 12.78 0.71 7.77
N ALA A 10 13.23 -0.55 7.76
CA ALA A 10 14.34 -0.97 6.90
C ALA A 10 14.03 -0.79 5.40
N LEU A 11 12.78 -0.95 4.97
CA LEU A 11 12.36 -0.66 3.60
C LEU A 11 12.46 0.83 3.28
N ILE A 12 11.94 1.68 4.16
CA ILE A 12 11.98 3.13 3.98
C ILE A 12 13.43 3.62 3.94
N ASP A 13 14.29 3.13 4.85
CA ASP A 13 15.70 3.52 4.89
C ASP A 13 16.41 3.18 3.58
N ARG A 14 16.10 2.02 2.97
CA ARG A 14 16.63 1.65 1.64
C ARG A 14 16.10 2.54 0.51
N LEU A 15 14.84 2.97 0.57
CA LEU A 15 14.27 3.86 -0.43
C LEU A 15 14.86 5.27 -0.31
N GLU A 16 15.05 5.77 0.91
CA GLU A 16 15.67 7.06 1.20
C GLU A 16 17.14 7.08 0.76
N ALA A 17 17.91 6.03 1.07
CA ALA A 17 19.30 5.89 0.62
C ALA A 17 19.47 5.88 -0.92
N ARG A 18 18.40 5.54 -1.65
CA ARG A 18 18.36 5.58 -3.12
C ARG A 18 17.80 6.89 -3.68
N GLY A 19 17.48 7.86 -2.82
CA GLY A 19 16.87 9.14 -3.22
C GLY A 19 15.44 9.00 -3.74
N LEU A 20 14.76 7.90 -3.43
CA LEU A 20 13.39 7.63 -3.92
C LEU A 20 12.32 8.24 -3.01
N VAL A 21 12.62 8.39 -1.73
CA VAL A 21 11.73 9.07 -0.79
C VAL A 21 12.53 10.04 0.08
N THR A 22 11.86 11.06 0.58
CA THR A 22 12.36 11.90 1.67
C THR A 22 11.58 11.63 2.95
N ARG A 23 12.25 11.84 4.08
CA ARG A 23 11.68 11.68 5.42
C ARG A 23 11.77 12.99 6.18
N THR A 24 10.62 13.57 6.51
CA THR A 24 10.55 14.84 7.26
C THR A 24 9.73 14.67 8.53
N ARG A 25 10.19 15.25 9.65
CA ARG A 25 9.37 15.28 10.88
C ARG A 25 8.16 16.19 10.65
N SER A 26 6.98 15.73 11.05
CA SER A 26 5.77 16.56 10.94
C SER A 26 5.92 17.82 11.82
N LEU A 27 5.52 18.96 11.25
CA LEU A 27 5.49 20.24 11.95
C LEU A 27 4.34 20.33 12.95
N GLU A 28 3.25 19.59 12.70
CA GLU A 28 2.04 19.59 13.53
C GLU A 28 2.13 18.60 14.71
N ASP A 29 2.73 17.42 14.50
CA ASP A 29 3.02 16.46 15.56
C ASP A 29 4.44 15.91 15.42
N ARG A 30 5.35 16.37 16.28
CA ARG A 30 6.78 15.98 16.26
C ARG A 30 7.02 14.48 16.50
N ARG A 31 6.00 13.72 16.92
CA ARG A 31 6.08 12.25 17.05
C ARG A 31 5.83 11.54 15.72
N LYS A 32 5.35 12.25 14.70
CA LYS A 32 5.06 11.71 13.37
C LYS A 32 6.18 12.04 12.40
N VAL A 33 6.37 11.12 11.46
CA VAL A 33 7.30 11.24 10.36
C VAL A 33 6.51 11.13 9.07
N VAL A 34 6.68 12.09 8.17
CA VAL A 34 6.07 12.13 6.85
C VAL A 34 7.09 11.57 5.86
N ILE A 35 6.64 10.64 5.03
CA ILE A 35 7.43 10.06 3.94
C ILE A 35 6.83 10.54 2.63
N GLU A 36 7.63 11.16 1.77
CA GLU A 36 7.18 11.69 0.50
C GLU A 36 8.01 11.12 -0.65
N ALA A 37 7.35 10.84 -1.77
CA ALA A 37 8.04 10.45 -2.99
C ALA A 37 8.81 11.65 -3.58
N THR A 38 10.06 11.42 -3.96
CA THR A 38 10.88 12.41 -4.67
C THR A 38 10.44 12.54 -6.13
N ASP A 39 10.92 13.58 -6.81
CA ASP A 39 10.74 13.75 -8.24
C ASP A 39 11.30 12.54 -9.02
N LEU A 40 12.43 11.99 -8.60
CA LEU A 40 12.99 10.75 -9.17
C LEU A 40 11.97 9.60 -9.10
N THR A 41 11.29 9.42 -7.96
CA THR A 41 10.25 8.39 -7.85
C THR A 41 9.04 8.66 -8.72
N ARG A 42 8.64 9.94 -8.87
CA ARG A 42 7.54 10.32 -9.77
C ARG A 42 7.90 10.02 -11.23
N GLU A 43 9.10 10.36 -11.66
CA GLU A 43 9.61 10.06 -13.00
C GLU A 43 9.69 8.56 -13.27
N LEU A 44 10.21 7.77 -12.31
CA LEU A 44 10.26 6.31 -12.44
C LEU A 44 8.86 5.70 -12.46
N SER A 45 7.96 6.20 -11.62
CA SER A 45 6.55 5.76 -11.59
C SER A 45 5.88 6.02 -12.94
N GLU A 46 6.06 7.21 -13.51
CA GLU A 46 5.53 7.54 -14.83
C GLU A 46 6.14 6.65 -15.92
N ARG A 47 7.47 6.46 -15.90
CA ARG A 47 8.17 5.63 -16.89
C ARG A 47 7.69 4.18 -16.90
N TYR A 48 7.50 3.58 -15.73
CA TYR A 48 7.20 2.15 -15.62
C TYR A 48 5.70 1.84 -15.53
N TYR A 49 4.92 2.74 -14.91
CA TYR A 49 3.50 2.51 -14.62
C TYR A 49 2.57 3.50 -15.32
N GLY A 50 3.06 4.59 -15.92
CA GLY A 50 2.21 5.61 -16.53
C GLY A 50 1.31 5.06 -17.66
N ALA A 51 1.84 4.15 -18.49
CA ALA A 51 1.03 3.49 -19.51
C ALA A 51 -0.07 2.60 -18.89
N ILE A 52 0.26 1.86 -17.83
CA ILE A 52 -0.71 1.00 -17.13
C ILE A 52 -1.80 1.86 -16.48
N ALA A 53 -1.43 2.99 -15.87
CA ALA A 53 -2.39 3.92 -15.28
C ALA A 53 -3.35 4.47 -16.34
N ARG A 54 -2.84 4.99 -17.46
CA ARG A 54 -3.67 5.56 -18.54
C ARG A 54 -4.58 4.52 -19.20
N GLU A 55 -4.08 3.33 -19.50
CA GLU A 55 -4.91 2.28 -20.10
C GLU A 55 -5.90 1.71 -19.07
N GLY A 56 -5.50 1.62 -17.79
CA GLY A 56 -6.36 1.24 -16.69
C GLY A 56 -7.52 2.22 -16.48
N GLU A 57 -7.28 3.52 -16.58
CA GLU A 57 -8.33 4.54 -16.54
C GLU A 57 -9.41 4.32 -17.62
N LYS A 58 -9.02 3.95 -18.84
CA LYS A 58 -9.97 3.63 -19.91
C LYS A 58 -10.80 2.38 -19.60
N VAL A 59 -10.18 1.37 -18.99
CA VAL A 59 -10.90 0.16 -18.54
C VAL A 59 -11.91 0.54 -17.47
N MET A 60 -11.53 1.33 -16.47
CA MET A 60 -12.44 1.77 -15.41
C MET A 60 -13.57 2.66 -15.95
N ALA A 61 -13.29 3.51 -16.93
CA ALA A 61 -14.30 4.36 -17.56
C ALA A 61 -15.38 3.59 -18.34
N ALA A 62 -15.18 2.29 -18.61
CA ALA A 62 -16.20 1.43 -19.20
C ALA A 62 -17.25 0.96 -18.18
N PHE A 63 -17.05 1.21 -16.88
CA PHE A 63 -17.96 0.86 -15.81
C PHE A 63 -18.63 2.11 -15.24
N SER A 64 -19.88 1.97 -14.83
CA SER A 64 -20.57 2.98 -14.04
C SER A 64 -20.03 3.02 -12.60
N ASP A 65 -20.23 4.15 -11.92
CA ASP A 65 -19.87 4.29 -10.51
C ASP A 65 -20.52 3.22 -9.62
N ALA A 66 -21.74 2.79 -9.94
CA ALA A 66 -22.44 1.74 -9.19
C ALA A 66 -21.80 0.35 -9.38
N GLU A 67 -21.30 0.05 -10.58
CA GLU A 67 -20.56 -1.19 -10.86
C GLU A 67 -19.20 -1.16 -10.15
N LEU A 68 -18.46 -0.05 -10.26
CA LEU A 68 -17.18 0.13 -9.56
C LEU A 68 -17.36 0.03 -8.03
N ALA A 69 -18.40 0.66 -7.48
CA ALA A 69 -18.73 0.54 -6.06
C ALA A 69 -19.06 -0.91 -5.66
N THR A 70 -19.67 -1.69 -6.55
CA THR A 70 -19.96 -3.10 -6.30
C THR A 70 -18.70 -3.96 -6.33
N VAL A 71 -17.81 -3.74 -7.30
CA VAL A 71 -16.49 -4.39 -7.37
C VAL A 71 -15.67 -4.05 -6.12
N LEU A 72 -15.63 -2.78 -5.73
CA LEU A 72 -14.91 -2.33 -4.53
C LEU A 72 -15.44 -3.01 -3.27
N ARG A 73 -16.77 -3.02 -3.05
CA ARG A 73 -17.37 -3.72 -1.90
C ARG A 73 -17.02 -5.20 -1.86
N PHE A 74 -16.99 -5.87 -3.02
CA PHE A 74 -16.61 -7.28 -3.10
C PHE A 74 -15.14 -7.49 -2.72
N ILE A 75 -14.23 -6.67 -3.26
CA ILE A 75 -12.79 -6.75 -2.95
C ILE A 75 -12.55 -6.50 -1.45
N ASP A 76 -13.20 -5.49 -0.89
CA ASP A 76 -13.08 -5.16 0.54
C ASP A 76 -13.55 -6.31 1.42
N ALA A 77 -14.73 -6.88 1.14
CA ALA A 77 -15.23 -8.04 1.88
C ALA A 77 -14.31 -9.26 1.77
N ALA A 78 -13.72 -9.51 0.60
CA ALA A 78 -12.77 -10.59 0.40
C ALA A 78 -11.43 -10.36 1.15
N LEU A 79 -10.98 -9.12 1.26
CA LEU A 79 -9.78 -8.74 2.03
C LEU A 79 -10.02 -8.82 3.54
N GLU A 80 -11.21 -8.43 4.00
CA GLU A 80 -11.64 -8.54 5.39
C GLU A 80 -11.67 -10.01 5.82
N LEU A 81 -12.33 -10.87 5.03
CA LEU A 81 -12.35 -12.31 5.26
C LEU A 81 -10.92 -12.89 5.39
N GLN A 82 -10.02 -12.57 4.46
CA GLN A 82 -8.64 -13.05 4.50
C GLN A 82 -7.90 -12.56 5.76
N SER A 83 -8.14 -11.32 6.17
CA SER A 83 -7.53 -10.72 7.36
C SER A 83 -8.00 -11.42 8.64
N GLU A 84 -9.29 -11.73 8.74
CA GLU A 84 -9.87 -12.49 9.85
C GLU A 84 -9.31 -13.92 9.91
N GLN A 85 -9.20 -14.61 8.76
CA GLN A 85 -8.61 -15.95 8.72
C GLN A 85 -7.14 -15.93 9.15
N LEU A 86 -6.36 -14.94 8.72
CA LEU A 86 -4.97 -14.78 9.14
C LEU A 86 -4.87 -14.49 10.65
N ALA A 87 -5.76 -13.68 11.20
CA ALA A 87 -5.80 -13.40 12.63
C ALA A 87 -6.12 -14.68 13.44
N ARG A 88 -7.07 -15.50 12.96
CA ARG A 88 -7.39 -16.79 13.58
C ARG A 88 -6.19 -17.72 13.62
N LEU A 89 -5.49 -17.90 12.49
CA LEU A 89 -4.30 -18.76 12.41
C LEU A 89 -3.17 -18.30 13.33
N LYS A 90 -3.04 -16.99 13.58
CA LYS A 90 -2.05 -16.45 14.54
C LYS A 90 -2.46 -16.63 15.99
N ALA A 91 -3.76 -16.72 16.27
CA ALA A 91 -4.31 -16.87 17.61
C ALA A 91 -4.43 -18.34 18.04
N GLU A 92 -4.40 -19.27 17.09
CA GLU A 92 -4.38 -20.70 17.37
C GLU A 92 -3.05 -21.06 18.07
N PRO A 93 -3.08 -21.59 19.30
CA PRO A 93 -1.85 -22.03 19.96
C PRO A 93 -1.24 -23.13 19.09
N ALA A 94 0.06 -23.06 18.83
CA ALA A 94 0.78 -24.12 18.14
C ALA A 94 0.43 -25.44 18.84
N SER A 95 -0.36 -26.29 18.17
CA SER A 95 -0.79 -27.56 18.72
C SER A 95 0.48 -28.32 19.12
N ALA A 96 0.65 -28.51 20.42
CA ALA A 96 1.75 -29.27 20.99
C ALA A 96 1.75 -30.65 20.32
N GLY A 97 2.88 -30.95 19.66
CA GLY A 97 3.22 -32.31 19.25
C GLY A 97 3.58 -33.18 20.44
#